data_AF-A0A376LNF0-F1
#
_entry.id   AF-A0A376LNF0-F1
#
_cell.length_a   1.000
_cell.length_b   1.000
_cell.length_c   1.000
_cell.angle_alpha   90.00
_cell.angle_beta   90.00
_cell.angle_gamma   90.00
#
_symmetry.space_group_name_H-M   'P 1'
#
loop_
_entity.id
_entity.type
_entity.pdbx_description
1 polymer ?
#
loop_
_entity_poly.entity_id
_entity_poly.type
_entity_poly.pdbx_seq_one_letter_code
_entity_poly.pdbx_strand_id
1 'polypeptide(L)'
;MGNYILLLFVVLALGLCLGKLRLGSIQLGNSIGVLVVSLLLGQQHFSINTDALNLGFMLFIFCVGVEAGPNFFSIFFRDGKNYLMLALVMVGSALVIALGLVSCLAGILA
;
A
#
# COMPACT_ATOMS: atom_id res chain seq x y z
N MET A 1 17.96 28.83 13.07
CA MET A 1 16.63 28.23 12.90
C MET A 1 16.44 27.87 11.43
N GLY A 2 16.88 26.70 11.01
CA GLY A 2 16.71 26.24 9.63
C GLY A 2 15.24 25.94 9.37
N ASN A 3 14.67 26.50 8.30
CA ASN A 3 13.26 26.30 7.98
C ASN A 3 13.08 24.93 7.30
N TYR A 4 12.79 23.91 8.11
CA TYR A 4 12.65 22.52 7.69
C TYR A 4 11.44 22.29 6.76
N ILE A 5 10.42 23.15 6.82
CA ILE A 5 9.29 23.14 5.88
C ILE A 5 9.76 23.48 4.45
N LEU A 6 10.65 24.47 4.30
CA LEU A 6 11.22 24.81 3.00
C LEU A 6 12.07 23.67 2.44
N LEU A 7 12.83 22.98 3.30
CA LEU A 7 13.61 21.82 2.90
C LEU A 7 12.74 20.68 2.37
N LEU A 8 11.62 20.39 3.06
CA LEU A 8 10.64 19.40 2.62
C LEU A 8 10.05 19.78 1.25
N PHE A 9 9.65 21.05 1.08
CA PHE A 9 9.08 21.53 -0.18
C PHE A 9 10.09 21.45 -1.34
N VAL A 10 11.36 21.78 -1.10
CA VAL A 10 12.44 21.68 -2.10
C VAL A 10 12.71 20.22 -2.47
N VAL A 11 12.80 19.32 -1.49
CA VAL A 11 12.98 17.87 -1.73
C VAL A 11 11.83 17.32 -2.57
N LEU A 12 10.57 17.67 -2.24
CA LEU A 12 9.40 17.27 -3.03
C LEU A 12 9.44 17.88 -4.44
N ALA A 13 9.73 19.18 -4.57
CA ALA A 13 9.78 19.84 -5.88
C ALA A 13 10.85 19.24 -6.79
N LEU A 14 12.08 19.06 -6.28
CA LEU A 14 13.18 18.43 -7.02
C LEU A 14 12.90 16.95 -7.30
N GLY A 15 12.36 16.23 -6.32
CA GLY A 15 11.99 14.82 -6.43
C GLY A 15 10.90 14.56 -7.47
N LEU A 16 9.86 15.40 -7.51
CA LEU A 16 8.80 15.33 -8.51
C LEU A 16 9.31 15.76 -9.89
N CYS A 17 10.17 16.78 -9.96
CA CYS A 17 10.79 17.22 -11.21
C CYS A 17 11.68 16.11 -11.82
N LEU A 18 12.54 15.50 -11.00
CA LEU A 18 13.38 14.36 -11.40
C LEU A 18 12.56 13.09 -11.67
N GLY A 19 11.48 12.85 -10.93
CA GLY A 19 10.58 11.71 -11.18
C GLY A 19 9.77 11.82 -12.47
N LYS A 20 9.60 13.04 -13.01
CA LYS A 20 9.00 13.29 -14.33
C LYS A 20 10.01 13.17 -15.48
N LEU A 21 11.31 13.11 -15.16
CA LEU A 21 12.38 13.00 -16.15
C LEU A 21 12.37 11.58 -16.74
N ARG A 22 11.95 11.48 -18.00
CA ARG A 22 11.84 10.19 -18.69
C ARG A 22 13.19 9.83 -19.31
N LEU A 23 13.87 8.84 -18.76
CA LEU A 23 15.02 8.21 -19.39
C LEU A 23 14.50 7.11 -20.35
N GLY A 24 14.13 7.53 -21.57
CA GLY A 24 13.67 6.61 -22.63
C GLY A 24 12.25 6.08 -22.45
N SER A 25 12.05 4.76 -22.55
CA SER A 25 10.74 4.09 -22.49
C SER A 25 10.23 3.78 -21.08
N ILE A 26 11.03 4.09 -20.04
CA ILE A 26 10.72 3.73 -18.65
C ILE A 26 10.52 5.03 -17.87
N GLN A 27 9.29 5.24 -17.37
CA GLN A 27 9.01 6.31 -16.42
C GLN A 27 9.42 5.82 -15.04
N LEU A 28 10.45 6.44 -14.46
CA LEU A 28 10.88 6.17 -13.08
C LEU A 28 9.75 6.42 -12.08
N GLY A 29 8.74 7.23 -12.41
CA GLY A 29 7.58 7.47 -11.55
C GLY A 29 7.89 8.49 -10.46
N ASN A 30 6.87 9.27 -10.11
CA ASN A 30 7.01 10.39 -9.19
C ASN A 30 7.54 9.97 -7.80
N SER A 31 7.14 8.80 -7.29
CA SER A 31 7.58 8.30 -5.98
C SER A 31 9.06 7.93 -5.94
N ILE A 32 9.58 7.28 -6.98
CA ILE A 32 11.00 6.86 -7.03
C ILE A 32 11.91 8.08 -7.17
N GLY A 33 11.49 9.09 -7.96
CA GLY A 33 12.22 10.36 -8.06
C GLY A 33 12.34 11.09 -6.71
N VAL A 34 11.25 11.15 -5.94
CA VAL A 34 11.28 11.74 -4.59
C VAL A 34 12.16 10.95 -3.62
N LEU A 35 12.10 9.61 -3.66
CA LEU A 35 12.95 8.76 -2.81
C LEU A 35 14.44 8.94 -3.12
N VAL A 36 14.84 8.95 -4.39
CA VAL A 36 16.25 9.12 -4.81
C VAL A 36 16.78 10.48 -4.38
N VAL A 37 16.03 11.56 -4.61
CA VAL A 37 16.42 12.92 -4.20
C VAL A 37 16.52 13.05 -2.68
N SER A 38 15.56 12.47 -1.95
CA SER A 38 15.58 12.50 -0.48
C SER A 38 16.79 11.75 0.08
N LEU A 39 17.16 10.62 -0.52
CA LEU A 39 18.35 9.85 -0.15
C LEU A 39 19.64 10.64 -0.44
N LEU A 40 19.74 11.25 -1.63
CA LEU A 40 20.90 12.05 -2.05
C LEU A 40 21.14 13.25 -1.13
N LEU A 41 20.08 14.00 -0.82
CA LEU A 41 20.15 15.14 0.12
C LEU A 41 20.38 14.67 1.57
N GLY A 42 19.89 13.48 1.93
CA GLY A 42 20.14 12.86 3.23
C GLY A 42 21.60 12.48 3.47
N GLN A 43 22.33 12.08 2.43
CA GLN A 43 23.77 11.76 2.53
C GLN A 43 24.65 13.02 2.75
N GLN A 44 24.17 14.22 2.41
CA GLN A 44 24.92 15.47 2.56
C GLN A 44 24.88 16.08 3.97
N HIS A 45 24.47 15.32 4.99
CA HIS A 45 24.54 15.71 6.40
C HIS A 45 23.78 17.02 6.74
N PHE A 46 22.70 17.31 6.00
CA PHE A 46 21.71 18.25 6.51
C PHE A 46 21.01 17.57 7.68
N SER A 47 21.27 18.07 8.90
CA SER A 47 20.62 17.60 10.13
C SER A 47 19.12 17.83 9.99
N ILE A 48 18.42 16.82 9.48
CA ILE A 48 16.97 16.79 9.37
C ILE A 48 16.46 16.72 10.80
N ASN A 49 15.80 17.80 11.23
CA ASN A 49 15.12 17.82 12.51
C ASN A 49 13.94 16.83 12.48
N THR A 50 13.69 16.13 13.58
CA THR A 50 12.65 15.08 13.69
C THR A 50 11.27 15.57 13.24
N ASP A 51 10.99 16.87 13.37
CA ASP A 51 9.74 17.50 12.94
C ASP A 51 9.48 17.42 11.43
N ALA A 52 10.51 17.58 10.58
CA ALA A 52 10.33 17.48 9.12
C ALA A 52 10.05 16.05 8.67
N LEU A 53 10.69 15.07 9.31
CA LEU A 53 10.43 13.65 9.04
C LEU A 53 8.97 13.31 9.38
N ASN A 54 8.49 13.75 10.53
CA ASN A 54 7.10 13.54 10.95
C ASN A 54 6.10 14.17 9.98
N LEU A 55 6.33 15.41 9.54
CA LEU A 55 5.47 16.04 8.53
C LEU A 55 5.46 15.29 7.19
N GLY A 56 6.63 14.85 6.71
CA GLY A 56 6.73 14.06 5.47
C GLY A 56 5.96 12.75 5.56
N PHE A 57 6.11 12.02 6.67
CA PHE A 57 5.38 10.77 6.93
C PHE A 57 3.87 10.98 7.06
N MET A 58 3.45 12.03 7.76
CA MET A 58 2.02 12.39 7.89
C MET A 58 1.39 12.67 6.52
N LEU A 59 2.05 13.47 5.68
CA LEU A 59 1.58 13.76 4.32
C LEU A 59 1.55 12.51 3.44
N PHE A 60 2.56 11.64 3.56
CA PHE A 60 2.59 10.37 2.83
C PHE A 60 1.43 9.45 3.21
N ILE A 61 1.22 9.19 4.51
CA ILE A 61 0.12 8.35 4.99
C ILE A 61 -1.24 8.97 4.62
N PHE A 62 -1.37 10.30 4.68
CA PHE A 62 -2.59 10.99 4.25
C PHE A 62 -2.89 10.77 2.76
N CYS A 63 -1.92 10.98 1.87
CA CYS A 63 -2.09 10.77 0.44
C CYS A 63 -2.39 9.30 0.11
N VAL A 64 -1.62 8.36 0.65
CA VAL A 64 -1.86 6.91 0.46
C VAL A 64 -3.22 6.50 1.01
N GLY A 65 -3.62 7.04 2.17
CA GLY A 65 -4.93 6.78 2.76
C GLY A 65 -6.09 7.30 1.92
N VAL A 66 -5.96 8.51 1.34
CA VAL A 66 -6.98 9.10 0.46
C VAL A 66 -7.07 8.37 -0.89
N GLU A 67 -5.95 7.86 -1.42
CA GLU A 67 -5.95 7.09 -2.67
C GLU A 67 -6.46 5.66 -2.46
N ALA A 68 -6.04 5.02 -1.36
CA ALA A 68 -6.47 3.68 -0.97
C ALA A 68 -7.92 3.64 -0.50
N GLY A 69 -8.45 4.71 0.12
CA GLY A 69 -9.82 4.77 0.62
C GLY A 69 -10.89 4.42 -0.42
N PRO A 70 -11.04 5.19 -1.52
CA PRO A 70 -12.01 4.91 -2.56
C PRO A 70 -11.66 3.64 -3.35
N ASN A 71 -10.37 3.34 -3.54
CA ASN A 71 -9.93 2.14 -4.25
C ASN A 71 -10.36 0.87 -3.48
N PHE A 72 -10.09 0.83 -2.17
CA PHE A 72 -10.53 -0.23 -1.27
C PHE A 72 -12.06 -0.36 -1.25
N PHE A 73 -12.81 0.73 -1.12
CA PHE A 73 -14.27 0.67 -1.17
C PHE A 73 -14.81 0.19 -2.52
N SER A 74 -14.20 0.62 -3.63
CA SER A 74 -14.62 0.21 -4.98
C SER A 74 -14.37 -1.29 -5.22
N ILE A 75 -13.22 -1.81 -4.79
CA ILE A 75 -12.89 -3.24 -4.89
C ILE A 75 -13.73 -4.04 -3.88
N PHE A 76 -13.93 -3.54 -2.66
CA PHE A 76 -14.76 -4.20 -1.66
C PHE A 76 -16.22 -4.32 -2.12
N PHE A 77 -16.80 -3.30 -2.76
CA PHE A 77 -18.15 -3.41 -3.30
C PHE A 77 -18.23 -4.25 -4.57
N ARG A 78 -17.25 -4.13 -5.47
CA ARG A 78 -17.28 -4.85 -6.76
C ARG A 78 -16.92 -6.33 -6.60
N ASP A 79 -15.83 -6.59 -5.90
CA ASP A 79 -15.25 -7.91 -5.76
C ASP A 79 -15.59 -8.55 -4.40
N GLY A 80 -15.97 -7.78 -3.39
CA GLY A 80 -16.32 -8.34 -2.07
C GLY A 80 -17.52 -9.29 -2.11
N LYS A 81 -18.49 -9.10 -3.01
CA LYS A 81 -19.57 -10.10 -3.20
C LYS A 81 -19.03 -11.43 -3.74
N ASN A 82 -18.08 -11.37 -4.68
CA ASN A 82 -17.45 -12.56 -5.24
C ASN A 82 -16.57 -13.24 -4.19
N TYR A 83 -15.79 -12.48 -3.42
CA TYR A 83 -14.98 -13.02 -2.31
C TYR A 83 -15.83 -13.66 -1.21
N LEU A 84 -16.95 -13.03 -0.84
CA LEU A 84 -17.88 -13.59 0.14
C LEU A 84 -18.53 -14.88 -0.38
N MET A 85 -18.90 -14.93 -1.66
CA MET A 85 -19.41 -16.16 -2.29
C MET A 85 -18.35 -17.27 -2.29
N LEU A 86 -17.11 -16.95 -2.66
CA LEU A 86 -16.00 -17.92 -2.64
C LEU A 86 -15.74 -18.46 -1.22
N ALA A 87 -15.76 -17.59 -0.21
CA ALA A 87 -15.63 -17.99 1.19
C ALA A 87 -16.77 -18.92 1.63
N LEU A 88 -18.01 -18.61 1.27
CA LEU A 88 -19.19 -19.45 1.54
C LEU A 88 -19.09 -20.82 0.87
N VAL A 89 -18.67 -20.88 -0.40
CA VAL A 89 -18.48 -22.14 -1.13
C VAL A 89 -17.36 -22.97 -0.50
N MET A 90 -16.28 -22.34 -0.06
CA MET A 90 -15.18 -23.03 0.63
C MET A 90 -15.64 -23.63 1.96
N VAL A 91 -16.35 -22.85 2.80
CA VAL A 91 -16.89 -23.36 4.08
C VAL A 91 -17.94 -24.44 3.84
N GLY A 92 -18.84 -24.24 2.87
CA GLY A 92 -19.89 -25.20 2.54
C GLY A 92 -19.35 -26.54 2.05
N SER A 93 -18.39 -26.52 1.12
CA SER A 93 -17.76 -27.74 0.62
C SER A 93 -16.97 -28.48 1.71
N ALA A 94 -16.24 -27.76 2.56
CA ALA A 94 -15.56 -28.36 3.71
C ALA A 94 -16.53 -29.04 4.68
N LEU A 95 -17.68 -28.42 4.97
CA LEU A 95 -18.67 -28.98 5.87
C LEU A 95 -19.35 -30.24 5.30
N VAL A 96 -19.68 -30.23 3.99
CA VAL A 96 -20.25 -31.40 3.30
C VAL A 96 -19.29 -32.58 3.31
N ILE A 97 -18.01 -32.34 3.03
CA ILE A 97 -16.97 -33.38 3.05
C ILE A 97 -16.81 -33.95 4.47
N ALA A 98 -16.76 -33.08 5.49
CA ALA A 98 -16.61 -33.49 6.88
C ALA A 98 -17.78 -34.36 7.37
N LEU A 99 -19.03 -33.94 7.10
CA LEU A 99 -20.21 -34.70 7.48
C LEU A 99 -20.33 -36.01 6.68
N GLY A 100 -20.04 -35.98 5.38
CA GLY A 100 -20.03 -37.19 4.55
C GLY A 100 -19.03 -38.24 5.04
N LEU A 101 -17.83 -37.81 5.43
CA LEU A 101 -16.81 -38.69 6.00
C LEU A 101 -17.25 -39.28 7.35
N VAL A 102 -17.83 -38.45 8.22
CA VAL A 102 -18.37 -38.90 9.53
C VAL A 102 -19.49 -39.92 9.34
N SER A 103 -20.44 -39.68 8.45
CA SER A 103 -21.53 -40.61 8.18
C SER A 103 -21.05 -41.93 7.57
N CYS A 104 -20.05 -41.87 6.68
CA CYS A 104 -19.45 -43.07 6.08
C CYS A 104 -18.70 -43.92 7.12
N LEU A 105 -17.95 -43.27 8.01
CA LEU A 105 -17.25 -43.96 9.10
C LEU A 105 -18.22 -44.56 10.13
N ALA A 106 -19.31 -43.86 10.46
CA ALA A 106 -20.34 -44.37 11.37
C ALA A 106 -21.07 -45.61 10.81
N GLY A 107 -21.32 -45.64 9.50
CA GLY A 107 -21.91 -46.80 8.83
C GLY A 107 -20.98 -48.01 8.67
N ILE A 108 -19.66 -47.81 8.77
CA ILE A 108 -18.68 -48.92 8.75
C ILE A 108 -18.53 -49.59 10.13
N LEU A 109 -18.89 -48.87 11.20
CA LEU A 109 -18.73 -49.32 12.60
C LEU A 109 -20.02 -49.93 13.18
N ALA A 110 -21.17 -49.73 12.54
CA ALA A 110 -22.48 -50.30 12.89
C ALA A 110 -22.74 -51.61 12.16
#